data_AF-A0A349MAQ1-F1
#
_entry.id   AF-A0A349MAQ1-F1
#
_cell.length_a   1.000
_cell.length_b   1.000
_cell.length_c   1.000
_cell.angle_alpha   90.00
_cell.angle_beta   90.00
_cell.angle_gamma   90.00
#
_symmetry.space_group_name_H-M   'P 1'
#
loop_
_entity.id
_entity.type
_entity.pdbx_description
1 polymer ?
#
loop_
_entity_poly.entity_id
_entity_poly.type
_entity_poly.pdbx_seq_one_letter_code
_entity_poly.pdbx_strand_id
1 'polypeptide(L)' 'MAIRKPFNLTAWIEENRELLKPPVGNKNLYVESGDYIVMIVAGPNAR' A
#
# COMPACT_ATOMS: atom_id res chain seq x y z
N MET A 1 -16.93 9.49 -9.32
CA MET A 1 -16.34 8.78 -8.17
C MET A 1 -16.28 9.74 -6.99
N ALA A 2 -16.68 9.31 -5.79
CA ALA A 2 -16.53 10.14 -4.60
C ALA A 2 -15.04 10.20 -4.21
N ILE A 3 -14.52 11.41 -3.98
CA ILE A 3 -13.15 11.60 -3.53
C ILE A 3 -13.07 11.10 -2.08
N ARG A 4 -12.25 10.07 -1.83
CA ARG A 4 -12.03 9.55 -0.47
C ARG A 4 -11.33 10.62 0.37
N LYS A 5 -11.66 10.67 1.66
CA LYS A 5 -10.98 11.58 2.59
C LYS A 5 -9.50 11.22 2.67
N PRO A 6 -8.62 12.23 2.89
CA PRO A 6 -7.23 11.96 3.24
C PRO A 6 -7.13 11.06 4.48
N PHE A 7 -6.07 10.27 4.55
CA PHE A 7 -5.78 9.39 5.68
C PHE A 7 -4.30 9.51 6.08
N ASN A 8 -3.96 9.03 7.28
CA ASN A 8 -2.58 9.01 7.75
C ASN A 8 -1.83 7.82 7.13
N LEU A 9 -0.86 8.11 6.27
CA LEU A 9 -0.08 7.08 5.59
C LEU A 9 0.78 6.25 6.56
N THR A 10 1.37 6.86 7.58
CA THR A 10 2.23 6.16 8.54
C THR A 10 1.44 5.16 9.38
N ALA A 11 0.25 5.56 9.85
CA ALA A 11 -0.64 4.66 10.60
C ALA A 11 -1.08 3.46 9.73
N TRP A 12 -1.47 3.73 8.48
CA TRP A 12 -1.81 2.68 7.53
C TRP A 12 -0.64 1.72 7.28
N ILE A 13 0.58 2.24 7.11
CA ILE A 13 1.77 1.41 6.94
C ILE A 13 1.97 0.50 8.15
N GLU A 14 1.76 1.02 9.37
CA GLU A 14 1.90 0.25 10.60
C GLU A 14 0.87 -0.88 10.69
N GLU A 15 -0.38 -0.59 10.39
CA GLU A 15 -1.47 -1.57 10.30
C GLU A 15 -1.23 -2.66 9.25
N ASN A 16 -0.43 -2.36 8.22
CA ASN A 16 -0.18 -3.25 7.09
C ASN A 16 1.24 -3.86 7.07
N ARG A 17 2.04 -3.67 8.14
CA ARG A 17 3.44 -4.17 8.23
C ARG A 17 3.59 -5.64 7.89
N GLU A 18 2.62 -6.45 8.31
CA GLU A 18 2.64 -7.89 8.10
C GLU A 18 2.61 -8.29 6.62
N LEU A 19 2.02 -7.45 5.76
CA LEU A 19 1.99 -7.65 4.30
C LEU A 19 3.18 -6.98 3.60
N LEU A 20 3.84 -6.03 4.27
CA LEU A 20 4.98 -5.28 3.78
C LEU A 20 6.33 -5.94 4.14
N LYS A 21 6.32 -7.25 4.32
CA LYS A 21 7.52 -8.08 4.52
C LYS A 21 7.47 -9.30 3.60
N PRO A 22 8.60 -10.02 3.39
CA PRO A 22 8.59 -11.26 2.62
C PRO A 22 7.56 -12.26 3.16
N PRO A 23 6.84 -13.00 2.28
CA PRO A 23 7.06 -13.12 0.84
C PRO A 23 6.33 -12.09 -0.05
N VAL A 24 5.46 -11.24 0.51
CA VAL A 24 4.61 -10.33 -0.27
C VAL A 24 5.33 -9.00 -0.56
N GLY A 25 5.75 -8.28 0.48
CA GLY A 25 6.58 -7.08 0.37
C GLY A 25 5.94 -5.86 -0.28
N ASN A 26 4.67 -5.93 -0.71
CA ASN A 26 3.96 -4.79 -1.32
C ASN A 26 2.44 -4.85 -1.10
N LYS A 27 1.77 -3.68 -1.17
CA LYS A 27 0.31 -3.59 -1.09
C LYS A 27 -0.24 -2.37 -1.82
N ASN A 28 -1.31 -2.57 -2.59
CA ASN A 28 -2.05 -1.50 -3.27
C ASN A 28 -2.86 -0.65 -2.28
N LEU A 29 -2.78 0.67 -2.42
CA LEU A 29 -3.61 1.63 -1.66
C LEU A 29 -5.04 1.71 -2.18
N TYR A 30 -5.18 1.64 -3.51
CA TYR A 30 -6.47 1.78 -4.19
C TYR A 30 -6.66 0.64 -5.19
N VAL A 31 -7.42 -0.40 -4.79
CA VAL A 31 -7.64 -1.61 -5.59
C VAL A 31 -8.50 -1.35 -6.84
N GLU A 32 -9.38 -0.34 -6.78
CA GLU A 32 -10.36 -0.03 -7.84
C GLU A 32 -10.00 1.23 -8.64
N SER A 33 -8.73 1.67 -8.60
CA SER A 33 -8.35 2.89 -9.33
C SER A 33 -8.07 2.55 -10.80
N GLY A 34 -8.91 3.09 -11.69
CA GLY A 34 -8.80 2.87 -13.14
C GLY A 34 -7.69 3.67 -13.81
N ASP A 35 -7.34 4.83 -13.25
CA ASP A 35 -6.38 5.77 -13.86
C ASP A 35 -4.98 5.68 -13.23
N TYR A 36 -4.88 5.34 -11.94
CA TYR A 36 -3.63 5.37 -11.20
C TYR A 36 -3.46 4.15 -10.31
N ILE A 37 -2.38 3.38 -10.52
CA ILE A 37 -1.99 2.33 -9.60
C ILE A 37 -1.05 2.92 -8.55
N VAL A 38 -1.51 2.97 -7.29
CA VAL A 38 -0.71 3.45 -6.15
C VAL A 38 -0.44 2.28 -5.22
N MET A 39 0.83 1.99 -4.97
CA MET A 39 1.29 0.85 -4.19
C MET A 39 2.44 1.25 -3.26
N ILE A 40 2.47 0.67 -2.06
CA ILE A 40 3.63 0.75 -1.17
C ILE A 40 4.43 -0.54 -1.32
N VAL A 41 5.74 -0.39 -1.52
CA VAL A 41 6.71 -1.48 -1.63
C VAL A 41 7.72 -1.31 -0.50
N ALA A 42 7.97 -2.39 0.23
CA ALA A 42 8.89 -2.45 1.35
C ALA A 42 10.01 -3.48 1.10
N GLY A 43 11.06 -3.40 1.90
CA GLY A 43 12.21 -4.30 1.86
C GLY A 43 12.30 -5.23 3.08
N PRO A 44 13.24 -6.19 3.07
CA PRO A 44 14.17 -6.48 1.98
C PRO A 44 13.49 -7.29 0.87
N ASN A 45 13.69 -6.87 -0.38
CA ASN A 45 13.35 -7.64 -1.56
C ASN A 45 14.54 -7.55 -2.52
N ALA A 46 15.12 -8.69 -2.88
CA ALA A 46 16.37 -8.78 -3.65
C ALA A 46 16.14 -9.36 -5.05
N ARG A 47 14.93 -9.17 -5.58
CA ARG A 47 14.55 -9.58 -6.94
C ARG A 47 14.67 -8.42 -7.91
#